data_AF-A0A1Q3CQG9-F1
#
_entry.id   AF-A0A1Q3CQG9-F1
#
_cell.length_a   1.000
_cell.length_b   1.000
_cell.length_c   1.000
_cell.angle_alpha   90.00
_cell.angle_beta   90.00
_cell.angle_gamma   90.00
#
_symmetry.space_group_name_H-M   'P 1'
#
loop_
_entity.id
_entity.type
_entity.pdbx_description
1 polymer ?
#
loop_
_entity_poly.entity_id
_entity_poly.type
_entity_poly.pdbx_seq_one_letter_code
_entity_poly.pdbx_strand_id
1 'polypeptide(L)'
;MGENYNVQARRPLIEHFTPCAYTTTSCIRVPVVQPAHYETKSSIIQILPSFYGLANAEPYKHLNEFIEICSTFKIQNLSEDALKLILFPFSLKDRAKQWLHSP
;
A
#
# COMPACT_ATOMS: atom_id res chain seq x y z
N MET A 1 -15.59 9.98 -40.92
CA MET A 1 -16.47 9.81 -39.74
C MET A 1 -15.55 9.76 -38.54
N GLY A 2 -15.71 10.71 -37.62
CA GLY A 2 -14.70 11.10 -36.62
C GLY A 2 -14.54 10.15 -35.44
N GLU A 3 -13.40 10.31 -34.78
CA GLU A 3 -12.81 9.44 -33.77
C GLU A 3 -13.59 9.40 -32.46
N ASN A 4 -13.63 8.21 -31.83
CA ASN A 4 -14.25 7.97 -30.54
C ASN A 4 -13.34 8.50 -29.43
N TYR A 5 -13.54 9.76 -29.04
CA TYR A 5 -12.97 10.32 -27.83
C TYR A 5 -13.63 9.66 -26.62
N ASN A 6 -12.86 8.82 -25.91
CA ASN A 6 -13.19 8.35 -24.57
C ASN A 6 -13.31 9.56 -23.64
N VAL A 7 -14.54 10.03 -23.43
CA VAL A 7 -14.84 11.04 -22.42
C VAL A 7 -14.73 10.36 -21.07
N GLN A 8 -13.53 10.41 -20.47
CA GLN A 8 -13.36 10.20 -19.04
C GLN A 8 -14.32 11.18 -18.34
N ALA A 9 -15.46 10.67 -17.87
CA ALA A 9 -16.50 11.47 -17.25
C ALA A 9 -15.86 12.35 -16.16
N ARG A 10 -15.98 13.67 -16.33
CA ARG A 10 -15.46 14.66 -15.38
C ARG A 10 -16.20 14.47 -14.06
N ARG A 11 -15.52 13.89 -13.08
CA ARG A 11 -16.07 13.74 -11.72
C ARG A 11 -16.23 15.12 -11.09
N PRO A 12 -17.34 15.38 -10.38
CA PRO A 12 -17.54 16.66 -9.72
C PRO A 12 -16.46 16.89 -8.66
N LEU A 13 -16.03 18.15 -8.50
CA LEU A 13 -14.96 18.56 -7.55
C LEU A 13 -15.16 17.99 -6.14
N ILE A 14 -16.41 17.89 -5.69
CA ILE A 14 -16.75 17.33 -4.37
C ILE A 14 -16.32 15.88 -4.20
N GLU A 15 -16.26 15.05 -5.25
CA GLU A 15 -15.74 13.68 -5.18
C GLU A 15 -14.22 13.65 -5.01
N HIS A 16 -13.51 14.71 -5.40
CA HIS A 16 -12.08 14.85 -5.14
C HIS A 16 -11.78 15.30 -3.70
N PHE A 17 -12.72 15.97 -3.06
CA PHE A 17 -12.62 16.46 -1.68
C PHE A 17 -13.35 15.58 -0.66
N THR A 18 -14.14 14.62 -1.12
CA THR A 18 -14.69 13.57 -0.25
C THR A 18 -13.57 12.59 -0.02
N PRO A 19 -12.94 12.56 1.18
CA PRO A 19 -12.00 11.50 1.44
C PRO A 19 -12.79 10.20 1.36
N CYS A 20 -12.32 9.24 0.57
CA CYS A 20 -12.80 7.86 0.66
C CYS A 20 -12.31 7.23 2.00
N ALA A 21 -12.36 8.00 3.10
CA ALA A 21 -11.99 7.61 4.45
C ALA A 21 -13.19 7.05 5.23
N TYR A 22 -14.42 7.30 4.77
CA TYR A 22 -15.62 6.77 5.44
C TYR A 22 -15.84 5.27 5.24
N THR A 23 -15.06 4.60 4.38
CA THR A 23 -15.19 3.17 4.10
C THR A 23 -13.88 2.38 4.25
N THR A 24 -12.73 3.05 4.43
CA THR A 24 -11.43 2.40 4.55
C THR A 24 -10.72 2.89 5.80
N THR A 25 -10.39 1.99 6.74
CA THR A 25 -9.69 2.35 7.98
C THR A 25 -8.22 2.70 7.76
N SER A 26 -7.64 2.46 6.57
CA SER A 26 -6.24 2.78 6.27
C SER A 26 -6.11 3.93 5.27
N CYS A 27 -5.10 4.78 5.46
CA CYS A 27 -4.73 5.84 4.52
C CYS A 27 -4.01 5.32 3.26
N ILE A 28 -3.60 4.05 3.23
CA ILE A 28 -2.91 3.45 2.08
C ILE A 28 -3.90 3.16 0.96
N ARG A 29 -3.72 3.86 -0.17
CA ARG A 29 -4.41 3.60 -1.43
C ARG A 29 -3.56 2.65 -2.27
N VAL A 30 -3.82 1.35 -2.15
CA VAL A 30 -3.22 0.38 -3.08
C VAL A 30 -3.76 0.67 -4.49
N PRO A 31 -2.90 0.75 -5.53
CA PRO A 31 -3.36 0.86 -6.91
C PRO A 31 -4.36 -0.24 -7.23
N VAL A 32 -5.27 -0.01 -8.18
CA VAL A 32 -6.21 -1.05 -8.62
C VAL A 32 -5.42 -2.13 -9.36
N VAL A 33 -5.01 -3.16 -8.62
CA VAL A 33 -4.40 -4.37 -9.17
C VAL A 33 -5.50 -5.42 -9.21
N GLN A 34 -5.71 -6.05 -10.37
CA GLN A 34 -6.71 -7.11 -10.50
C GLN A 34 -6.34 -8.27 -9.54
N PRO A 35 -7.21 -8.63 -8.57
CA PRO A 35 -6.89 -9.64 -7.55
C PRO A 35 -6.56 -11.02 -8.14
N ALA A 36 -7.03 -11.31 -9.35
CA ALA A 36 -6.71 -12.54 -10.07
C ALA A 36 -5.25 -12.62 -10.55
N HIS A 37 -4.46 -11.55 -10.44
CA HIS A 37 -3.16 -11.43 -11.11
C HIS A 37 -1.94 -11.42 -10.17
N TYR A 38 -2.12 -11.50 -8.85
CA TYR A 38 -1.00 -11.63 -7.91
C TYR A 38 -1.37 -12.39 -6.64
N GLU A 39 -0.41 -13.13 -6.09
CA GLU A 39 -0.54 -13.82 -4.81
C GLU A 39 0.65 -13.47 -3.91
N THR A 40 0.37 -12.98 -2.69
CA THR A 40 1.41 -12.73 -1.69
C THR A 40 1.65 -14.00 -0.88
N LYS A 41 2.81 -14.62 -1.08
CA LYS A 41 3.21 -15.82 -0.34
C LYS A 41 3.49 -15.49 1.13
N SER A 42 3.07 -16.35 2.05
CA SER A 42 3.38 -16.20 3.49
C SER A 42 4.88 -16.11 3.77
N SER A 43 5.72 -16.76 2.96
CA SER A 43 7.19 -16.69 3.09
C SER A 43 7.73 -15.28 2.90
N ILE A 44 7.10 -14.47 2.04
CA ILE A 44 7.45 -13.06 1.84
C ILE A 44 7.11 -12.27 3.11
N ILE A 45 5.93 -12.51 3.68
CA ILE A 45 5.48 -11.81 4.90
C ILE A 45 6.41 -12.10 6.08
N GLN A 46 6.90 -13.34 6.19
CA GLN A 46 7.79 -13.76 7.27
C GLN A 46 9.17 -13.10 7.23
N ILE A 47 9.65 -12.69 6.06
CA ILE A 47 10.97 -12.05 5.92
C ILE A 47 10.94 -10.54 6.21
N LEU A 48 9.76 -9.93 6.23
CA LEU A 48 9.63 -8.48 6.42
C LEU A 48 10.16 -8.05 7.79
N PRO A 49 10.79 -6.86 7.88
CA PRO A 49 11.17 -6.31 9.17
C PRO A 49 9.90 -5.96 9.97
N SER A 50 10.03 -5.93 11.29
CA SER A 50 8.90 -5.63 12.18
C SER A 50 9.12 -4.31 12.91
N PHE A 51 8.14 -3.41 12.79
CA PHE A 51 8.12 -2.11 13.46
C PHE A 51 6.98 -2.03 14.46
N TYR A 52 7.32 -1.89 15.74
CA TYR A 52 6.37 -1.87 16.85
C TYR A 52 5.92 -0.46 17.25
N GLY A 53 6.61 0.59 16.75
CA GLY A 53 6.34 1.98 17.14
C GLY A 53 6.76 2.31 18.58
N LEU A 54 7.91 1.80 19.01
CA LEU A 54 8.51 2.10 20.32
C LEU A 54 9.20 3.47 20.30
N ALA A 55 9.34 4.11 21.46
CA ALA A 55 9.95 5.44 21.58
C ALA A 55 11.42 5.50 21.13
N ASN A 56 12.14 4.39 21.26
CA ASN A 56 13.53 4.23 20.82
C ASN A 56 13.64 3.55 19.45
N ALA A 57 12.53 3.35 18.73
CA ALA A 57 12.57 2.72 17.43
C ALA A 57 13.24 3.64 16.39
N GLU A 58 13.91 3.05 15.41
CA GLU A 58 14.56 3.77 14.32
C GLU A 58 13.72 3.66 13.03
N PRO A 59 12.77 4.59 12.78
CA PRO A 59 11.83 4.47 11.67
C PRO A 59 12.51 4.50 10.29
N TYR A 60 13.58 5.27 10.14
CA TYR A 60 14.34 5.34 8.89
C TYR A 60 15.07 4.05 8.59
N LYS A 61 15.65 3.41 9.61
CA LYS A 61 16.30 2.11 9.47
C LYS A 61 15.30 1.04 9.05
N HIS A 62 14.15 0.98 9.72
CA HIS A 62 13.05 0.08 9.33
C HIS A 62 12.62 0.29 7.88
N LEU A 63 12.44 1.55 7.45
CA LEU A 63 12.02 1.85 6.08
C LEU A 63 13.06 1.42 5.05
N ASN A 64 14.35 1.64 5.33
CA ASN A 64 15.44 1.20 4.44
C ASN A 64 15.48 -0.32 4.31
N GLU A 65 15.44 -1.05 5.44
CA GLU A 65 15.39 -2.52 5.45
C GLU A 65 14.15 -3.04 4.71
N PHE A 66 13.00 -2.42 4.93
CA PHE A 66 11.75 -2.77 4.25
C PHE A 66 11.85 -2.59 2.73
N ILE A 67 12.38 -1.47 2.26
CA ILE A 67 12.56 -1.17 0.83
C ILE A 67 13.56 -2.15 0.20
N GLU A 68 14.69 -2.40 0.87
CA GLU A 68 15.71 -3.34 0.42
C GLU A 68 15.10 -4.75 0.25
N ILE A 69 14.38 -5.24 1.25
CA ILE A 69 13.69 -6.55 1.19
C ILE A 69 12.66 -6.57 0.05
N CYS A 70 11.84 -5.52 -0.10
CA CYS A 70 10.86 -5.44 -1.20
C CYS A 70 11.52 -5.49 -2.58
N SER A 71 12.69 -4.87 -2.74
CA SER A 71 13.43 -4.84 -4.02
C SER A 71 13.89 -6.21 -4.51
N THR A 72 14.00 -7.20 -3.59
CA THR A 72 14.39 -8.57 -3.93
C THR A 72 13.26 -9.39 -4.56
N PHE A 73 12.02 -8.93 -4.46
CA PHE A 73 10.85 -9.64 -4.97
C PHE A 73 10.42 -9.08 -6.32
N LYS A 74 10.16 -9.99 -7.27
CA LYS A 74 9.49 -9.69 -8.53
C LYS A 74 8.21 -10.51 -8.63
N ILE A 75 7.07 -9.84 -8.53
CA ILE A 75 5.76 -10.44 -8.71
C ILE A 75 5.21 -9.99 -10.07
N GLN A 76 4.77 -10.95 -10.88
CA GLN A 76 4.19 -10.64 -12.19
C GLN A 76 2.99 -9.71 -12.01
N ASN A 77 2.84 -8.73 -12.90
CA ASN A 77 1.72 -7.78 -12.92
C ASN A 77 1.62 -6.85 -11.69
N LEU A 78 2.67 -6.74 -10.88
CA LEU A 78 2.70 -5.84 -9.73
C LEU A 78 3.90 -4.90 -9.85
N SER A 79 3.64 -3.59 -9.82
CA SER A 79 4.73 -2.60 -9.74
C SER A 79 5.42 -2.69 -8.38
N GLU A 80 6.68 -2.28 -8.32
CA GLU A 80 7.45 -2.27 -7.07
C GLU A 80 6.78 -1.41 -5.99
N ASP A 81 6.23 -0.26 -6.38
CA ASP A 81 5.50 0.61 -5.45
C ASP A 81 4.19 -0.03 -4.98
N ALA A 82 3.44 -0.72 -5.85
CA ALA A 82 2.25 -1.45 -5.44
C ALA A 82 2.60 -2.58 -4.46
N LEU A 83 3.69 -3.30 -4.71
CA LEU A 83 4.20 -4.32 -3.79
C LEU A 83 4.54 -3.74 -2.42
N LYS A 84 5.29 -2.63 -2.38
CA LYS A 84 5.62 -1.93 -1.12
C LYS A 84 4.36 -1.52 -0.37
N LEU A 85 3.36 -0.93 -1.05
CA LEU A 85 2.11 -0.51 -0.41
C LEU A 85 1.31 -1.70 0.16
N ILE A 86 1.31 -2.84 -0.54
CA ILE A 86 0.63 -4.06 -0.08
C ILE A 86 1.36 -4.70 1.11
N LEU A 87 2.70 -4.71 1.10
CA LEU A 87 3.50 -5.37 2.13
C LEU A 87 3.71 -4.52 3.38
N PHE A 88 3.68 -3.19 3.27
CA PHE A 88 3.98 -2.29 4.38
C PHE A 88 3.14 -2.54 5.64
N PRO A 89 1.81 -2.78 5.58
CA PRO A 89 1.00 -3.09 6.75
C PRO A 89 1.46 -4.35 7.51
N PHE A 90 2.07 -5.31 6.82
CA PHE A 90 2.58 -6.54 7.45
C PHE A 90 3.87 -6.30 8.24
N SER A 91 4.62 -5.27 7.87
CA SER A 91 5.82 -4.81 8.59
C SER A 91 5.49 -4.12 9.91
N LEU A 92 4.25 -3.63 10.09
CA LEU A 92 3.84 -2.94 11.32
C LEU A 92 3.25 -3.91 12.35
N LYS A 93 3.59 -3.70 13.62
CA LYS A 93 3.09 -4.43 14.79
C LYS A 93 2.53 -3.47 15.83
N ASP A 94 1.70 -3.99 16.73
CA ASP A 94 1.18 -3.31 17.91
C ASP A 94 0.72 -1.86 17.65
N ARG A 95 1.33 -0.88 18.34
CA ARG A 95 0.95 0.54 18.27
C ARG A 95 1.13 1.12 16.87
N ALA A 96 2.17 0.69 16.15
CA ALA A 96 2.38 1.15 14.77
C ALA A 96 1.27 0.64 13.84
N LYS A 97 0.80 -0.60 14.04
CA LYS A 97 -0.32 -1.13 13.27
C LYS A 97 -1.63 -0.42 13.61
N GLN A 98 -1.86 -0.10 14.87
CA GLN A 98 -3.02 0.69 15.30
C GLN A 98 -3.02 2.10 14.69
N TRP A 99 -1.85 2.76 14.67
CA TRP A 99 -1.69 4.07 14.04
C TRP A 99 -2.06 4.06 12.55
N LEU A 100 -1.69 3.03 11.79
CA LEU A 100 -2.05 2.93 10.38
C LEU A 100 -3.58 2.89 10.15
N HIS A 101 -4.32 2.41 11.15
CA HIS A 101 -5.77 2.25 11.10
C HIS A 101 -6.54 3.31 11.92
N SER A 102 -5.85 4.31 12.48
CA SER A 102 -6.52 5.37 13.23
C SER A 102 -7.26 6.32 12.29
N PRO A 103 -8.47 6.79 12.66
CA PRO A 103 -9.24 7.75 11.89
C PRO A 103 -8.56 9.12 11.78
#